data_AF-A0A9E3J739-F1
#
_entry.id   AF-A0A9E3J739-F1
#
_cell.length_a   1.000
_cell.length_b   1.000
_cell.length_c   1.000
_cell.angle_alpha   90.00
_cell.angle_beta   90.00
_cell.angle_gamma   90.00
#
_symmetry.space_group_name_H-M   'P 1'
#
loop_
_entity.id
_entity.type
_entity.pdbx_description
1 polymer ?
#
loop_
_entity_poly.entity_id
_entity_poly.type
_entity_poly.pdbx_seq_one_letter_code
_entity_poly.pdbx_strand_id
1 'polypeptide(L)'
;MAVENPVTAPSGDQTRIHNIGYRTYDGPRLGRSYATRSLYSQSLRGAYGLGRSVKSKVLPMLLFVVMCVPAAIMVAVAVATKANDLPVDYTRYAIIMQAVISLYVASQAPQSVSRDLRFKTVPLYFSRPIETADYVRAKYAALATAMFVLTAAPLIVLYVGALLAKLDFADQTKGFGQGLVSVALLSL
;
A
#
# COMPACT_ATOMS: atom_id res chain seq x y z
N MET A 1 -65.49 17.39 31.47
CA MET A 1 -64.85 16.83 30.26
C MET A 1 -64.19 17.97 29.51
N ALA A 2 -62.88 18.12 29.63
CA ALA A 2 -62.12 19.10 28.87
C ALA A 2 -61.90 18.54 27.47
N VAL A 3 -62.30 19.30 26.44
CA VAL A 3 -62.06 18.96 25.05
C VAL A 3 -60.61 19.35 24.74
N GLU A 4 -59.73 18.37 24.62
CA GLU A 4 -58.40 18.58 24.05
C GLU A 4 -58.55 18.88 22.55
N ASN A 5 -58.21 20.11 22.16
CA ASN A 5 -57.99 20.43 20.76
C ASN A 5 -56.61 19.88 20.35
N PRO A 6 -56.52 19.05 19.30
CA PRO A 6 -55.23 18.61 18.80
C PRO A 6 -54.46 19.83 18.29
N VAL A 7 -53.30 20.09 18.87
CA VAL A 7 -52.36 21.11 18.36
C VAL A 7 -51.88 20.65 16.98
N THR A 8 -52.43 21.23 15.93
CA THR A 8 -51.91 21.07 14.57
C THR A 8 -50.49 21.64 14.53
N ALA A 9 -49.50 20.76 14.32
CA ALA A 9 -48.12 21.18 14.08
C ALA A 9 -48.10 22.19 12.92
N PRO A 10 -47.35 23.30 13.03
CA PRO A 10 -47.29 24.29 11.97
C PRO A 10 -46.86 23.64 10.66
N SER A 11 -47.62 23.89 9.61
CA SER A 11 -47.33 23.42 8.26
C SER A 11 -46.01 24.01 7.78
N GLY A 12 -44.96 23.20 7.88
CA GLY A 12 -43.75 23.29 7.06
C GLY A 12 -42.78 24.39 7.45
N ASP A 13 -41.98 24.12 8.47
CA ASP A 13 -40.57 24.56 8.41
C ASP A 13 -39.92 23.77 7.26
N GLN A 14 -40.12 24.24 6.03
CA GLN A 14 -39.47 23.66 4.86
C GLN A 14 -37.97 23.83 5.06
N THR A 15 -37.25 22.74 5.29
CA THR A 15 -35.77 22.74 5.27
C THR A 15 -35.29 23.30 3.94
N ARG A 16 -34.96 24.61 3.91
CA ARG A 16 -34.47 25.32 2.73
C ARG A 16 -32.96 25.45 2.84
N ILE A 17 -32.25 24.89 1.87
CA ILE A 17 -30.81 25.07 1.75
C ILE A 17 -30.60 26.42 1.06
N HIS A 18 -30.28 27.44 1.85
CA HIS A 18 -29.93 28.76 1.32
C HIS A 18 -28.51 28.72 0.74
N ASN A 19 -28.33 29.23 -0.48
CA ASN A 19 -26.99 29.34 -1.07
C ASN A 19 -26.21 30.51 -0.45
N ILE A 20 -25.64 30.28 0.74
CA ILE A 20 -24.88 31.25 1.53
C ILE A 20 -23.40 31.32 1.12
N GLY A 21 -23.08 31.03 -0.14
CA GLY A 21 -21.70 30.95 -0.64
C GLY A 21 -21.18 29.52 -0.76
N TYR A 22 -22.06 28.54 -1.00
CA TYR A 22 -21.62 27.21 -1.38
C TYR A 22 -20.93 27.27 -2.74
N ARG A 23 -19.81 26.55 -2.87
CA ARG A 23 -19.12 26.42 -4.14
C ARG A 23 -19.88 25.45 -5.04
N THR A 24 -20.27 25.90 -6.23
CA THR A 24 -20.81 25.01 -7.26
C THR A 24 -19.73 24.02 -7.67
N TYR A 25 -20.09 22.74 -7.78
CA TYR A 25 -19.21 21.70 -8.28
C TYR A 25 -19.68 21.29 -9.67
N ASP A 26 -18.97 21.80 -10.69
CA ASP A 26 -19.25 21.52 -12.10
C ASP A 26 -18.41 20.34 -12.65
N GLY A 27 -17.59 19.72 -11.79
CA GLY A 27 -16.73 18.61 -12.17
C GLY A 27 -17.50 17.30 -12.40
N PRO A 28 -16.90 16.33 -13.11
CA PRO A 28 -17.49 15.00 -13.29
C PRO A 28 -17.74 14.30 -11.95
N ARG A 29 -18.93 13.74 -11.75
CA ARG A 29 -19.26 12.95 -10.55
C ARG A 29 -18.59 11.58 -10.64
N LEU A 30 -17.42 11.46 -10.03
CA LEU A 30 -16.66 10.22 -10.00
C LEU A 30 -17.35 9.20 -9.08
N GLY A 31 -17.58 7.99 -9.60
CA GLY A 31 -18.32 6.94 -8.91
C GLY A 31 -17.52 6.26 -7.78
N ARG A 32 -18.16 5.24 -7.18
CA ARG A 32 -17.63 4.45 -6.06
C ARG A 32 -16.23 3.87 -6.33
N SER A 33 -15.98 3.34 -7.53
CA SER A 33 -14.68 2.77 -7.92
C SER A 33 -13.53 3.77 -7.82
N TYR A 34 -13.79 5.04 -8.15
CA TYR A 34 -12.80 6.09 -8.04
C TYR A 34 -12.45 6.36 -6.57
N ALA A 35 -13.45 6.42 -5.69
CA ALA A 35 -13.22 6.60 -4.26
C ALA A 35 -12.36 5.46 -3.67
N THR A 36 -12.65 4.21 -4.04
CA THR A 36 -11.86 3.04 -3.62
C THR A 36 -10.42 3.11 -4.15
N ARG A 37 -10.22 3.49 -5.42
CA ARG A 37 -8.88 3.65 -6.02
C ARG A 37 -8.09 4.78 -5.36
N SER A 38 -8.74 5.89 -5.02
CA SER A 38 -8.12 6.99 -4.28
C SER A 38 -7.67 6.53 -2.89
N LEU A 39 -8.51 5.79 -2.17
CA LEU A 39 -8.16 5.23 -0.86
C LEU A 39 -6.99 4.25 -0.95
N TYR A 40 -6.98 3.37 -1.97
CA TYR A 40 -5.86 2.48 -2.25
C TYR A 40 -4.56 3.26 -2.51
N SER A 41 -4.58 4.23 -3.44
CA SER A 41 -3.40 5.01 -3.80
C SER A 41 -2.86 5.81 -2.62
N GLN A 42 -3.74 6.42 -1.83
CA GLN A 42 -3.38 7.14 -0.62
C GLN A 42 -2.76 6.22 0.44
N SER A 43 -3.30 5.02 0.60
CA SER A 43 -2.79 4.03 1.56
C SER A 43 -1.43 3.48 1.13
N LEU A 44 -1.25 3.18 -0.16
CA LEU A 44 0.02 2.71 -0.73
C LEU A 44 1.11 3.78 -0.62
N ARG A 45 0.81 5.03 -1.00
CA ARG A 45 1.73 6.17 -0.79
C ARG A 45 2.05 6.34 0.69
N GLY A 46 1.05 6.14 1.55
CA GLY A 46 1.18 6.18 3.00
C GLY A 46 2.18 5.16 3.56
N ALA A 47 2.23 3.94 3.00
CA ALA A 47 3.13 2.86 3.43
C ALA A 47 4.62 3.17 3.20
N TYR A 48 4.93 4.08 2.28
CA TYR A 48 6.29 4.59 2.03
C TYR A 48 6.49 6.04 2.50
N GLY A 49 5.52 6.62 3.21
CA GLY A 49 5.59 8.02 3.67
C GLY A 49 5.56 9.07 2.55
N LEU A 50 5.12 8.71 1.34
CA LEU A 50 5.03 9.62 0.20
C LEU A 50 3.95 10.69 0.42
N GLY A 51 4.27 11.95 0.11
CA GLY A 51 3.37 13.10 0.35
C GLY A 51 3.28 13.53 1.81
N ARG A 52 4.21 13.09 2.67
CA ARG A 52 4.30 13.46 4.09
C ARG A 52 5.71 13.96 4.43
N SER A 53 5.88 14.42 5.67
CA SER A 53 7.17 14.90 6.19
C SER A 53 8.26 13.83 6.11
N VAL A 54 9.52 14.27 6.00
CA VAL A 54 10.68 13.38 5.86
C VAL A 54 10.74 12.32 6.96
N LYS A 55 10.39 12.68 8.20
CA LYS A 55 10.36 11.76 9.35
C LYS A 55 9.50 10.51 9.10
N SER A 56 8.39 10.65 8.38
CA SER A 56 7.50 9.52 8.08
C SER A 56 8.01 8.58 7.00
N LYS A 57 9.03 9.00 6.23
CA LYS A 57 9.67 8.18 5.19
C LYS A 57 10.83 7.36 5.73
N VAL A 58 11.48 7.81 6.82
CA VAL A 58 12.72 7.22 7.34
C VAL A 58 12.57 5.72 7.57
N LEU A 59 11.58 5.30 8.35
CA LEU A 59 11.40 3.88 8.68
C LEU A 59 11.16 2.99 7.44
N PRO A 60 10.12 3.21 6.61
CA PRO A 60 9.88 2.35 5.46
C PRO A 60 10.99 2.41 4.41
N MET A 61 11.64 3.56 4.21
CA MET A 61 12.75 3.68 3.27
C MET A 61 14.02 3.02 3.79
N LEU A 62 14.29 3.08 5.09
CA LEU A 62 15.42 2.37 5.70
C LEU A 62 15.24 0.86 5.53
N LEU A 63 14.05 0.32 5.83
CA LEU A 63 13.78 -1.10 5.62
C LEU A 63 13.90 -1.50 4.15
N PHE A 64 13.49 -0.63 3.22
CA PHE A 64 13.67 -0.83 1.78
C PHE A 64 15.15 -0.85 1.37
N VAL A 65 15.96 0.05 1.92
CA VAL A 65 17.41 0.06 1.69
C VAL A 65 18.06 -1.20 2.26
N VAL A 66 17.73 -1.56 3.50
CA VAL A 66 18.21 -2.80 4.14
C VAL A 66 17.79 -4.03 3.33
N MET A 67 16.64 -4.01 2.66
CA MET A 67 16.23 -5.04 1.72
C MET A 67 17.12 -5.14 0.49
N CYS A 68 17.57 -4.01 -0.06
CA CYS A 68 18.31 -3.97 -1.33
C CYS A 68 19.83 -4.09 -1.16
N VAL A 69 20.38 -3.66 -0.03
CA VAL A 69 21.85 -3.62 0.20
C VAL A 69 22.48 -5.01 0.14
N PRO A 70 21.97 -6.06 0.84
CA PRO A 70 22.55 -7.40 0.75
C PRO A 70 22.49 -7.97 -0.67
N ALA A 71 21.39 -7.74 -1.39
CA ALA A 71 21.26 -8.10 -2.80
C ALA A 71 22.35 -7.45 -3.65
N ALA A 72 22.58 -6.14 -3.50
CA ALA A 72 23.62 -5.42 -4.22
C ALA A 72 25.03 -5.93 -3.88
N ILE A 73 25.29 -6.25 -2.60
CA ILE A 73 26.57 -6.83 -2.16
C ILE A 73 26.79 -8.21 -2.81
N MET A 74 25.77 -9.07 -2.83
CA MET A 74 25.89 -10.40 -3.46
C MET A 74 26.18 -10.30 -4.95
N VAL A 75 25.53 -9.36 -5.66
CA VAL A 75 25.83 -9.07 -7.06
C VAL A 75 27.27 -8.59 -7.21
N ALA A 76 27.72 -7.63 -6.40
CA ALA A 76 29.08 -7.11 -6.47
C ALA A 76 30.13 -8.21 -6.25
N VAL A 77 29.89 -9.10 -5.27
CA VAL A 77 30.76 -10.25 -5.01
C VAL A 77 30.76 -11.22 -6.19
N ALA A 78 29.61 -11.59 -6.73
CA ALA A 78 29.52 -12.51 -7.88
C ALA A 78 30.27 -11.96 -9.10
N VAL A 79 30.15 -10.66 -9.37
CA VAL A 79 30.88 -9.98 -10.46
C VAL A 79 32.39 -9.98 -10.17
N ALA A 80 32.80 -9.63 -8.95
CA ALA A 80 34.22 -9.53 -8.59
C ALA A 80 34.94 -10.88 -8.60
N THR A 81 34.26 -11.96 -8.19
CA THR A 81 34.83 -13.32 -8.14
C THR A 81 34.65 -14.09 -9.45
N LYS A 82 33.94 -13.52 -10.43
CA LYS A 82 33.53 -14.22 -11.67
C LYS A 82 32.80 -15.54 -11.36
N ALA A 83 31.90 -15.50 -10.38
CA ALA A 83 31.13 -16.67 -10.01
C ALA A 83 30.25 -17.13 -11.18
N ASN A 84 30.13 -18.46 -11.34
CA ASN A 84 29.25 -19.07 -12.35
C ASN A 84 27.79 -19.14 -11.90
N ASP A 85 27.50 -18.79 -10.64
CA ASP A 85 26.15 -18.74 -10.07
C ASP A 85 26.02 -17.64 -9.02
N LEU A 86 24.79 -17.21 -8.75
CA LEU A 86 24.48 -16.33 -7.63
C LEU A 86 24.69 -17.08 -6.29
N PRO A 87 25.16 -16.39 -5.22
CA PRO A 87 25.35 -17.03 -3.92
C PRO A 87 24.07 -17.56 -3.26
N VAL A 88 22.91 -17.05 -3.69
CA VAL A 88 21.60 -17.32 -3.08
C VAL A 88 20.54 -17.36 -4.18
N ASP A 89 19.65 -18.36 -4.11
CA ASP A 89 18.48 -18.45 -4.98
C ASP A 89 17.50 -17.29 -4.75
N TYR A 90 16.86 -16.83 -5.82
CA TYR A 90 15.84 -15.78 -5.77
C TYR A 90 14.70 -16.08 -4.77
N THR A 91 14.24 -17.33 -4.71
CA THR A 91 13.16 -17.75 -3.79
C THR A 91 13.59 -17.75 -2.33
N ARG A 92 14.88 -17.99 -2.06
CA ARG A 92 15.46 -18.06 -0.71
C ARG A 92 15.73 -16.68 -0.14
N TYR A 93 15.92 -15.67 -0.98
CA TYR A 93 16.23 -14.30 -0.53
C TYR A 93 15.18 -13.75 0.43
N ALA A 94 13.90 -13.91 0.12
CA ALA A 94 12.80 -13.46 0.98
C ALA A 94 12.82 -14.16 2.36
N ILE A 95 13.18 -15.44 2.39
CA ILE A 95 13.29 -16.23 3.64
C ILE A 95 14.43 -15.70 4.50
N ILE A 96 15.58 -15.35 3.90
CA ILE A 96 16.71 -14.77 4.62
C ILE A 96 16.33 -13.40 5.20
N MET A 97 15.56 -12.61 4.44
CA MET A 97 15.14 -11.26 4.85
C MET A 97 13.84 -11.23 5.68
N GLN A 98 13.36 -12.38 6.17
CA GLN A 98 12.07 -12.51 6.86
C GLN A 98 11.94 -11.58 8.07
N ALA A 99 13.04 -11.33 8.80
CA ALA A 99 13.05 -10.41 9.94
C ALA A 99 12.76 -8.95 9.51
N VAL A 100 13.22 -8.53 8.33
CA VAL A 100 12.98 -7.19 7.79
C VAL A 100 11.56 -7.09 7.25
N ILE A 101 11.06 -8.14 6.60
CA ILE A 101 9.67 -8.24 6.13
C ILE A 101 8.71 -8.13 7.32
N SER A 102 8.94 -8.90 8.38
CA SER A 102 8.08 -8.89 9.57
C SER A 102 8.09 -7.53 10.25
N LEU A 103 9.25 -6.86 10.34
CA LEU A 103 9.36 -5.50 10.88
C LEU A 103 8.62 -4.47 10.00
N TYR A 104 8.69 -4.60 8.67
CA TYR A 104 7.94 -3.74 7.76
C TYR A 104 6.43 -3.92 7.96
N VAL A 105 5.93 -5.15 7.97
CA VAL A 105 4.51 -5.43 8.20
C VAL A 105 4.07 -4.93 9.58
N ALA A 106 4.83 -5.25 10.62
CA ALA A 106 4.53 -4.84 11.99
C ALA A 106 4.44 -3.31 12.15
N SER A 107 5.21 -2.55 11.36
CA SER A 107 5.14 -1.10 11.38
C SER A 107 4.05 -0.51 10.48
N GLN A 108 3.88 -1.03 9.26
CA GLN A 108 2.98 -0.44 8.25
C GLN A 108 1.53 -0.91 8.38
N ALA A 109 1.29 -2.17 8.76
CA ALA A 109 -0.05 -2.72 8.93
C ALA A 109 -0.90 -1.93 9.93
N PRO A 110 -0.47 -1.69 11.19
CA PRO A 110 -1.25 -0.89 12.12
C PRO A 110 -1.37 0.57 11.66
N GLN A 111 -0.31 1.16 11.09
CA GLN A 111 -0.39 2.54 10.58
C GLN A 111 -1.45 2.71 9.47
N SER A 112 -1.71 1.67 8.67
CA SER A 112 -2.69 1.72 7.59
C SER A 112 -4.14 1.93 8.08
N VAL A 113 -4.48 1.42 9.27
CA VAL A 113 -5.85 1.42 9.81
C VAL A 113 -5.97 2.16 11.15
N SER A 114 -5.02 1.99 12.07
CA SER A 114 -5.07 2.60 13.41
C SER A 114 -5.07 4.13 13.36
N ARG A 115 -4.49 4.75 12.33
CA ARG A 115 -4.58 6.21 12.15
C ARG A 115 -6.00 6.66 11.88
N ASP A 116 -6.73 5.92 11.06
CA ASP A 116 -8.10 6.28 10.71
C ASP A 116 -9.04 6.17 11.93
N LEU A 117 -8.78 5.19 12.80
CA LEU A 117 -9.46 5.05 14.09
C LEU A 117 -9.06 6.16 15.07
N ARG A 118 -7.75 6.42 15.24
CA ARG A 118 -7.23 7.44 16.15
C ARG A 118 -7.77 8.83 15.84
N PHE A 119 -7.86 9.18 14.56
CA PHE A 119 -8.34 10.49 14.10
C PHE A 119 -9.83 10.49 13.73
N LYS A 120 -10.57 9.40 14.02
CA LYS A 120 -12.01 9.27 13.77
C LYS A 120 -12.40 9.64 12.33
N THR A 121 -11.59 9.25 11.35
CA THR A 121 -11.85 9.52 9.92
C THR A 121 -12.73 8.46 9.27
N VAL A 122 -12.93 7.31 9.93
CA VAL A 122 -13.78 6.22 9.42
C VAL A 122 -15.21 6.67 9.09
N PRO A 123 -15.93 7.42 9.94
CA PRO A 123 -17.24 7.96 9.59
C PRO A 123 -17.22 8.90 8.39
N LEU A 124 -16.11 9.64 8.18
CA LEU A 124 -15.96 10.52 7.01
C LEU A 124 -15.85 9.71 5.72
N TYR A 125 -15.16 8.57 5.73
CA TYR A 125 -15.16 7.68 4.57
C TYR A 125 -16.59 7.19 4.29
N PHE A 126 -17.31 6.68 5.29
CA PHE A 126 -18.66 6.12 5.09
C PHE A 126 -19.78 7.15 4.88
N SER A 127 -19.48 8.45 4.99
CA SER A 127 -20.36 9.51 4.48
C SER A 127 -20.36 9.62 2.95
N ARG A 128 -19.37 9.00 2.31
CA ARG A 128 -19.30 8.82 0.85
C ARG A 128 -19.88 7.46 0.47
N PRO A 129 -20.25 7.23 -0.80
CA PRO A 129 -20.75 5.94 -1.28
C PRO A 129 -19.62 4.90 -1.38
N ILE A 130 -18.95 4.61 -0.27
CA ILE A 130 -17.95 3.56 -0.10
C ILE A 130 -18.48 2.57 0.94
N GLU A 131 -18.43 1.28 0.63
CA GLU A 131 -18.82 0.24 1.58
C GLU A 131 -17.66 -0.18 2.46
N THR A 132 -17.96 -0.86 3.56
CA THR A 132 -16.97 -1.46 4.47
C THR A 132 -16.04 -2.42 3.73
N ALA A 133 -16.58 -3.23 2.81
CA ALA A 133 -15.79 -4.16 2.00
C ALA A 133 -14.79 -3.44 1.09
N ASP A 134 -15.17 -2.31 0.49
CA ASP A 134 -14.25 -1.52 -0.35
C ASP A 134 -13.11 -0.93 0.46
N TYR A 135 -13.43 -0.42 1.66
CA TYR A 135 -12.43 0.12 2.58
C TYR A 135 -11.39 -0.94 2.94
N VAL A 136 -11.85 -2.14 3.36
CA VAL A 136 -10.95 -3.24 3.74
C VAL A 136 -10.11 -3.70 2.55
N ARG A 137 -10.74 -3.94 1.38
CA ARG A 137 -10.02 -4.36 0.17
C ARG A 137 -9.00 -3.33 -0.27
N ALA A 138 -9.33 -2.03 -0.24
CA ALA A 138 -8.39 -0.97 -0.61
C ALA A 138 -7.18 -0.91 0.33
N LYS A 139 -7.40 -1.03 1.65
CA LYS A 139 -6.33 -1.03 2.66
C LYS A 139 -5.43 -2.26 2.54
N TYR A 140 -6.03 -3.44 2.44
CA TYR A 140 -5.32 -4.70 2.28
C TYR A 140 -4.55 -4.75 0.97
N ALA A 141 -5.17 -4.45 -0.17
CA ALA A 141 -4.49 -4.43 -1.46
C ALA A 141 -3.32 -3.43 -1.48
N ALA A 142 -3.48 -2.26 -0.83
CA ALA A 142 -2.40 -1.28 -0.74
C ALA A 142 -1.21 -1.81 0.08
N LEU A 143 -1.47 -2.48 1.21
CA LEU A 143 -0.43 -3.10 2.02
C LEU A 143 0.25 -4.26 1.29
N ALA A 144 -0.53 -5.14 0.64
CA ALA A 144 -0.02 -6.23 -0.18
C ALA A 144 0.87 -5.72 -1.33
N THR A 145 0.42 -4.67 -2.03
CA THR A 145 1.24 -4.04 -3.09
C THR A 145 2.54 -3.46 -2.51
N ALA A 146 2.49 -2.82 -1.34
CA ALA A 146 3.69 -2.28 -0.70
C ALA A 146 4.66 -3.41 -0.28
N MET A 147 4.15 -4.51 0.27
CA MET A 147 4.97 -5.68 0.60
C MET A 147 5.59 -6.32 -0.65
N PHE A 148 4.84 -6.39 -1.74
CA PHE A 148 5.34 -6.89 -3.02
C PHE A 148 6.44 -5.99 -3.57
N VAL A 149 6.26 -4.66 -3.57
CA VAL A 149 7.31 -3.74 -4.03
C VAL A 149 8.57 -3.85 -3.17
N LEU A 150 8.42 -3.98 -1.84
CA LEU A 150 9.55 -4.15 -0.92
C LEU A 150 10.36 -5.42 -1.20
N THR A 151 9.69 -6.53 -1.50
CA THR A 151 10.30 -7.86 -1.67
C THR A 151 10.74 -8.14 -3.11
N ALA A 152 10.03 -7.62 -4.11
CA ALA A 152 10.39 -7.75 -5.52
C ALA A 152 11.59 -6.86 -5.89
N ALA A 153 11.75 -5.69 -5.27
CA ALA A 153 12.87 -4.78 -5.55
C ALA A 153 14.25 -5.45 -5.45
N PRO A 154 14.63 -6.13 -4.36
CA PRO A 154 15.92 -6.81 -4.30
C PRO A 154 16.05 -7.98 -5.29
N LEU A 155 14.95 -8.66 -5.66
CA LEU A 155 15.00 -9.69 -6.71
C LEU A 155 15.33 -9.09 -8.07
N ILE A 156 14.78 -7.91 -8.38
CA ILE A 156 15.12 -7.16 -9.59
C ILE A 156 16.61 -6.78 -9.57
N VAL A 157 17.13 -6.33 -8.42
CA VAL A 157 18.56 -6.04 -8.26
C VAL A 157 19.41 -7.27 -8.53
N LEU A 158 19.05 -8.43 -7.97
CA LEU A 158 19.75 -9.69 -8.20
C LEU A 158 19.68 -10.13 -9.66
N TYR A 159 18.52 -9.99 -10.30
CA TYR A 159 18.33 -10.39 -11.70
C TYR A 159 19.13 -9.52 -12.65
N VAL A 160 19.02 -8.20 -12.53
CA VAL A 160 19.82 -7.25 -13.32
C VAL A 160 21.31 -7.49 -13.07
N GLY A 161 21.71 -7.67 -11.81
CA GLY A 161 23.08 -7.96 -11.44
C GLY A 161 23.62 -9.26 -12.05
N ALA A 162 22.81 -10.31 -12.08
CA ALA A 162 23.18 -11.58 -12.65
C ALA A 162 23.40 -11.48 -14.17
N LEU A 163 22.52 -10.76 -14.87
CA LEU A 163 22.67 -10.51 -16.30
C LEU A 163 23.93 -9.67 -16.61
N LEU A 164 24.23 -8.67 -15.78
CA LEU A 164 25.47 -7.88 -15.91
C LEU A 164 26.72 -8.73 -15.65
N ALA A 165 26.63 -9.74 -14.80
CA ALA A 165 27.69 -10.73 -14.56
C ALA A 165 27.81 -11.78 -15.67
N LYS A 166 26.98 -11.71 -16.72
CA LYS A 166 26.94 -12.65 -17.86
C LYS A 166 26.58 -14.09 -17.48
N LEU A 167 25.77 -14.26 -16.43
CA LEU A 167 25.18 -15.54 -16.07
C LEU A 167 24.16 -16.00 -17.14
N ASP A 168 23.82 -17.30 -17.13
CA ASP A 168 22.90 -17.86 -18.11
C ASP A 168 21.51 -17.21 -18.06
N PHE A 169 21.07 -16.65 -19.19
CA PHE A 169 19.82 -15.89 -19.24
C PHE A 169 18.59 -16.75 -18.94
N ALA A 170 18.54 -17.98 -19.44
CA ALA A 170 17.37 -18.84 -19.29
C ALA A 170 17.20 -19.27 -17.83
N ASP A 171 18.28 -19.66 -17.18
CA ASP A 171 18.30 -20.07 -15.79
C ASP A 171 17.95 -18.91 -14.85
N GLN A 172 18.58 -17.74 -15.05
CA GLN A 172 18.29 -16.57 -14.22
C GLN A 172 16.85 -16.06 -14.41
N THR A 173 16.32 -16.08 -15.64
CA THR A 173 14.92 -15.66 -15.89
C THR A 173 13.92 -16.61 -15.23
N LYS A 174 14.18 -17.92 -15.29
CA LYS A 174 13.35 -18.93 -14.63
C LYS A 174 13.38 -18.77 -13.11
N GLY A 175 14.56 -18.62 -12.54
CA GLY A 175 14.75 -18.39 -11.10
C GLY A 175 14.08 -17.08 -10.64
N PHE A 176 14.25 -16.00 -11.40
CA PHE A 176 13.59 -14.73 -11.13
C PHE A 176 12.07 -14.82 -11.21
N GLY A 177 11.52 -15.50 -12.21
CA GLY A 177 10.08 -15.73 -12.34
C GLY A 177 9.50 -16.51 -11.16
N GLN A 178 10.17 -17.59 -10.73
CA GLN A 178 9.79 -18.34 -9.53
C GLN A 178 9.90 -17.48 -8.26
N GLY A 179 10.95 -16.67 -8.15
CA GLY A 179 11.13 -15.70 -7.08
C GLY A 179 9.99 -14.69 -7.01
N LEU A 180 9.62 -14.10 -8.15
CA LEU A 180 8.51 -13.14 -8.26
C LEU A 180 7.17 -13.75 -7.85
N VAL A 181 6.87 -14.97 -8.30
CA VAL A 181 5.64 -15.67 -7.88
C VAL A 181 5.66 -15.95 -6.38
N SER A 182 6.79 -16.40 -5.84
CA SER A 182 6.95 -16.65 -4.40
C SER A 182 6.68 -15.38 -3.58
N VAL A 183 7.29 -14.25 -3.93
CA VAL A 183 7.08 -12.99 -3.19
C VAL A 183 5.71 -12.39 -3.44
N ALA A 184 5.09 -12.62 -4.60
CA ALA A 184 3.71 -12.24 -4.85
C ALA A 184 2.75 -12.99 -3.91
N LEU A 185 2.93 -14.30 -3.74
CA LEU A 185 2.15 -15.11 -2.81
C LEU A 185 2.41 -14.73 -1.35
N LEU A 186 3.67 -14.48 -0.99
CA LEU A 186 4.04 -14.00 0.35
C LEU A 186 3.40 -12.65 0.68
N SER A 187 3.16 -11.82 -0.34
CA SER A 187 2.62 -10.47 -0.16
C SER A 187 1.10 -10.42 0.07
N LEU A 188 0.40 -11.55 -0.08
CA LEU A 188 -1.03 -11.70 0.18
C LEU A 188 -1.29 -12.13 1.62
#